data_AF-A0AAV9LAN4-F1
#
_entry.id   AF-A0AAV9LAN4-F1
#
_cell.length_a   1.000
_cell.length_b   1.000
_cell.length_c   1.000
_cell.angle_alpha   90.00
_cell.angle_beta   90.00
_cell.angle_gamma   90.00
#
_symmetry.space_group_name_H-M   'P 1'
#
loop_
_entity.id
_entity.type
_entity.pdbx_description
1 polymer ?
#
loop_
_entity_poly.entity_id
_entity_poly.type
_entity_poly.pdbx_seq_one_letter_code
_entity_poly.pdbx_strand_id
1 'polypeptide(L)'
;MAVAAVVESHRKSVSIKHNIVDSASPLPMSMFWLGCQFVVSAMAQIFTLVGLMNFFYAESTSGLKSLSMAISWSSLAFGYFTSSVVVSVINKVSGGWLANNNLNRDKLDYFYWLLAGVSVLNFGFYLLCASWYKYKKPELKQEDPITDEKAKELLMFDPNYVV
;
A
#
# COMPACT_ATOMS: atom_id res chain seq x y z
N MET A 1 -2.46 3.88 -8.88
CA MET A 1 -2.16 5.10 -9.67
C MET A 1 -2.37 4.91 -11.17
N ALA A 2 -1.89 3.82 -11.78
CA ALA A 2 -2.10 3.57 -13.22
C ALA A 2 -3.59 3.56 -13.64
N VAL A 3 -4.47 2.91 -12.86
CA VAL A 3 -5.93 2.90 -13.13
C VAL A 3 -6.51 4.32 -13.11
N ALA A 4 -6.11 5.14 -12.13
CA ALA A 4 -6.53 6.54 -12.02
C ALA A 4 -6.09 7.36 -13.24
N ALA A 5 -4.84 7.16 -13.68
CA ALA A 5 -4.30 7.82 -14.86
C ALA A 5 -5.08 7.44 -16.13
N VAL A 6 -5.40 6.16 -16.31
CA VAL A 6 -6.19 5.68 -17.45
C VAL A 6 -7.62 6.25 -17.43
N VAL A 7 -8.27 6.25 -16.27
CA VAL A 7 -9.62 6.80 -16.10
C VAL A 7 -9.63 8.31 -16.39
N GLU A 8 -8.62 9.04 -15.92
CA GLU A 8 -8.50 10.49 -16.13
C GLU A 8 -8.18 10.83 -17.60
N SER A 9 -7.26 10.10 -18.24
CA SER A 9 -6.99 10.26 -19.68
C SER A 9 -8.21 9.93 -20.55
N HIS A 10 -9.03 8.97 -20.13
CA HIS A 10 -10.31 8.67 -20.77
C HIS A 10 -11.33 9.80 -20.57
N ARG A 11 -11.46 10.33 -19.34
CA ARG A 11 -12.34 11.48 -19.02
C ARG A 11 -11.98 12.70 -19.86
N LYS A 12 -10.68 12.99 -19.97
CA LYS A 12 -10.17 14.13 -20.73
C LYS A 12 -10.39 13.99 -22.23
N SER A 13 -10.23 12.78 -22.78
CA SER A 13 -10.54 12.49 -24.19
C SER A 13 -12.03 12.71 -24.51
N VAL A 14 -12.93 12.37 -23.59
CA VAL A 14 -14.38 12.61 -23.75
C VAL A 14 -14.69 14.11 -23.70
N SER A 15 -14.05 14.87 -22.80
CA SER A 15 -14.20 16.33 -22.72
C SER A 15 -13.79 17.05 -24.00
N ILE A 16 -12.66 16.65 -24.59
CA ILE A 16 -12.13 17.24 -25.84
C ILE A 16 -13.04 16.93 -27.03
N LYS A 17 -13.57 15.71 -27.14
CA LYS A 17 -14.47 15.31 -28.24
C LYS A 17 -15.78 16.07 -28.24
N HIS A 18 -16.28 16.44 -27.06
CA HIS A 18 -17.52 17.20 -26.93
C HIS A 18 -17.31 18.72 -26.87
N ASN A 19 -16.07 19.21 -27.07
CA ASN A 19 -15.71 20.63 -27.00
C ASN A 19 -16.13 21.33 -25.68
N ILE A 20 -16.27 20.57 -24.59
CA ILE A 20 -16.71 21.06 -23.28
C ILE A 20 -15.50 21.42 -22.40
N VAL A 21 -14.37 21.74 -23.02
CA VAL A 21 -13.10 21.96 -22.32
C VAL A 21 -13.14 23.25 -21.49
N ASP A 22 -14.01 24.21 -21.83
CA ASP A 22 -14.14 25.49 -21.11
C ASP A 22 -15.51 25.67 -20.40
N SER A 23 -16.42 24.69 -20.48
CA SER A 23 -17.74 24.78 -19.82
C SER A 23 -17.86 23.81 -18.64
N ALA A 24 -18.42 24.29 -17.52
CA ALA A 24 -18.74 23.49 -16.34
C ALA A 24 -19.96 22.56 -16.55
N SER A 25 -20.23 22.16 -17.80
CA SER A 25 -21.33 21.25 -18.11
C SER A 25 -20.97 19.84 -17.66
N PRO A 26 -21.92 19.10 -17.08
CA PRO A 26 -21.65 17.76 -16.57
C PRO A 26 -21.14 16.86 -17.71
N LEU A 27 -19.95 16.29 -17.54
CA LEU A 27 -19.45 15.26 -18.44
C LEU A 27 -20.38 14.05 -18.34
N PRO A 28 -20.89 13.50 -19.47
CA PRO A 28 -21.67 12.28 -19.46
C PRO A 28 -20.74 11.08 -19.24
N MET A 29 -20.24 10.93 -18.01
CA MET A 29 -19.38 9.83 -17.60
C MET A 29 -20.03 9.05 -16.48
N SER A 30 -20.04 7.72 -16.60
CA SER A 30 -20.61 6.86 -15.58
C SER A 30 -19.79 6.92 -14.29
N MET A 31 -20.47 7.18 -13.17
CA MET A 31 -19.89 7.20 -11.82
C MET A 31 -19.25 5.84 -11.44
N PHE A 32 -19.66 4.77 -12.14
CA PHE A 32 -19.09 3.44 -12.03
C PHE A 32 -17.57 3.42 -12.19
N TRP A 33 -17.01 4.31 -13.04
CA TRP A 33 -15.59 4.23 -13.35
C TRP A 33 -14.69 4.64 -12.18
N LEU A 34 -15.13 5.66 -11.44
CA LEU A 34 -14.49 6.11 -10.22
C LEU A 34 -14.67 5.09 -9.09
N GLY A 35 -15.86 4.47 -9.00
CA GLY A 35 -16.15 3.39 -8.06
C GLY A 35 -15.18 2.22 -8.18
N CYS A 36 -14.92 1.74 -9.40
CA CYS A 36 -13.96 0.65 -9.65
C CYS A 36 -12.55 0.99 -9.16
N GLN A 37 -12.09 2.23 -9.36
CA GLN A 37 -10.77 2.67 -8.90
C GLN A 37 -10.66 2.61 -7.37
N PHE A 38 -11.71 3.03 -6.65
CA PHE A 38 -11.74 2.99 -5.19
C PHE A 38 -11.72 1.56 -4.66
N VAL A 39 -12.47 0.64 -5.28
CA VAL A 39 -12.49 -0.78 -4.88
C VAL A 39 -11.10 -1.40 -5.01
N VAL A 40 -10.43 -1.23 -6.15
CA VAL A 40 -9.07 -1.76 -6.37
C VAL A 40 -8.08 -1.18 -5.35
N SER A 41 -8.19 0.12 -5.07
CA SER A 41 -7.31 0.79 -4.09
C SER A 41 -7.56 0.30 -2.66
N ALA A 42 -8.82 0.05 -2.29
CA ALA A 42 -9.18 -0.50 -0.99
C ALA A 42 -8.67 -1.94 -0.81
N MET A 43 -8.83 -2.78 -1.83
CA MET A 43 -8.28 -4.15 -1.83
C MET A 43 -6.76 -4.15 -1.64
N ALA A 44 -6.05 -3.28 -2.37
CA ALA A 44 -4.59 -3.16 -2.23
C ALA A 44 -4.18 -2.73 -0.81
N GLN A 45 -4.90 -1.79 -0.19
CA GLN A 45 -4.63 -1.37 1.20
C GLN A 45 -4.86 -2.51 2.20
N ILE A 46 -5.97 -3.23 2.09
CA ILE A 46 -6.28 -4.36 2.99
C ILE A 46 -5.22 -5.45 2.85
N PHE A 47 -4.85 -5.81 1.62
CA PHE A 47 -3.84 -6.82 1.37
C PHE A 47 -2.48 -6.42 1.95
N THR A 48 -2.08 -5.16 1.78
CA THR A 48 -0.84 -4.62 2.34
C THR A 48 -0.86 -4.67 3.87
N LEU A 49 -1.97 -4.27 4.50
CA LEU A 49 -2.12 -4.27 5.96
C LEU A 49 -2.05 -5.69 6.54
N VAL A 50 -2.77 -6.64 5.95
CA VAL A 50 -2.77 -8.04 6.38
C VAL A 50 -1.41 -8.70 6.16
N GLY A 51 -0.79 -8.46 5.01
CA GLY A 51 0.55 -8.97 4.70
C GLY A 51 1.60 -8.45 5.68
N LEU A 52 1.58 -7.15 5.97
CA LEU A 52 2.49 -6.52 6.93
C LEU A 52 2.27 -7.05 8.35
N MET A 53 1.00 -7.24 8.74
CA MET A 53 0.65 -7.81 10.03
C MET A 53 1.20 -9.23 10.17
N ASN A 54 0.92 -10.12 9.21
CA ASN A 54 1.43 -11.49 9.23
C ASN A 54 2.96 -11.56 9.23
N PHE A 55 3.64 -10.70 8.47
CA PHE A 55 5.10 -10.61 8.47
C PHE A 55 5.66 -10.20 9.84
N PHE A 56 5.08 -9.17 10.47
CA PHE A 56 5.53 -8.77 11.81
C PHE A 56 5.21 -9.82 12.88
N TYR A 57 4.09 -10.54 12.76
CA TYR A 57 3.79 -11.64 13.68
C TYR A 57 4.76 -12.82 13.51
N ALA A 58 5.17 -13.13 12.28
CA ALA A 58 6.11 -14.22 12.02
C ALA A 58 7.54 -13.87 12.50
N GLU A 59 7.97 -12.62 12.33
CA GLU A 59 9.39 -12.24 12.48
C GLU A 59 9.72 -11.43 13.76
N SER A 60 8.72 -10.94 14.52
CA SER A 60 9.00 -10.16 15.73
C SER A 60 9.09 -11.02 16.99
N THR A 61 10.24 -10.96 17.68
CA THR A 61 10.35 -11.30 19.10
C THR A 61 9.43 -10.37 19.91
N SER A 62 8.84 -10.85 21.01
CA SER A 62 7.71 -10.22 21.73
C SER A 62 7.80 -8.71 22.05
N GLY A 63 9.01 -8.13 22.10
CA GLY A 63 9.22 -6.69 22.33
C GLY A 63 9.29 -5.78 21.10
N LEU A 64 9.50 -6.29 19.88
CA LEU A 64 9.77 -5.46 18.68
C LEU A 64 8.52 -5.06 17.89
N LYS A 65 7.37 -5.63 18.24
CA LYS A 65 6.10 -5.43 17.53
C LYS A 65 5.53 -3.99 17.61
N SER A 66 5.83 -3.28 18.70
CA SER A 66 5.42 -1.88 18.84
C SER A 66 6.29 -0.96 17.97
N LEU A 67 7.60 -1.22 17.93
CA LEU A 67 8.53 -0.47 17.10
C LEU A 67 8.23 -0.63 15.60
N SER A 68 7.87 -1.84 15.18
CA SER A 68 7.50 -2.10 13.79
C SER A 68 6.23 -1.36 13.34
N MET A 69 5.20 -1.34 14.19
CA MET A 69 4.02 -0.52 13.95
C MET A 69 4.39 0.97 13.90
N ALA A 70 5.20 1.47 14.84
CA ALA A 70 5.64 2.87 14.84
C ALA A 70 6.38 3.26 13.55
N ILE A 71 7.28 2.40 13.05
CA ILE A 71 7.97 2.60 11.77
C ILE A 71 6.97 2.61 10.61
N SER A 72 5.94 1.77 10.64
CA SER A 72 4.90 1.71 9.60
C SER A 72 4.09 3.00 9.55
N TRP A 73 3.67 3.53 10.71
CA TRP A 73 2.98 4.81 10.81
C TRP A 73 3.87 5.99 10.41
N SER A 74 5.16 5.95 10.78
CA SER A 74 6.14 6.95 10.38
C SER A 74 6.35 6.97 8.87
N SER A 75 6.42 5.80 8.23
CA SER A 75 6.48 5.68 6.78
C SER A 75 5.24 6.29 6.10
N LEU A 76 4.05 6.06 6.67
CA LEU A 76 2.81 6.66 6.18
C LEU A 76 2.85 8.19 6.26
N ALA A 77 3.31 8.75 7.39
CA ALA A 77 3.51 10.18 7.56
C ALA A 77 4.52 10.74 6.55
N PHE A 78 5.63 10.04 6.33
CA PHE A 78 6.62 10.40 5.33
C PHE A 78 6.04 10.41 3.91
N GLY A 79 5.12 9.50 3.60
CA GLY A 79 4.36 9.50 2.36
C GLY A 79 3.54 10.78 2.16
N TYR A 80 2.84 11.23 3.20
CA TYR A 80 2.07 12.49 3.15
C TYR A 80 2.96 13.72 2.97
N PHE A 81 4.09 13.78 3.68
CA PHE A 81 5.06 14.86 3.49
C PHE A 81 5.63 14.87 2.07
N THR A 82 6.01 13.70 1.57
CA THR A 82 6.51 13.55 0.20
C THR A 82 5.47 14.04 -0.81
N SER A 83 4.19 13.71 -0.62
CA SER A 83 3.11 14.21 -1.47
C SER A 83 3.06 15.74 -1.52
N SER A 84 3.18 16.41 -0.37
CA SER A 84 3.21 17.87 -0.30
C SER A 84 4.45 18.47 -0.99
N VAL A 85 5.62 17.87 -0.78
CA VAL A 85 6.88 18.29 -1.42
C VAL A 85 6.78 18.16 -2.94
N VAL A 86 6.26 17.03 -3.45
CA VAL A 86 6.08 16.79 -4.89
C VAL A 86 5.17 17.87 -5.50
N VAL A 87 4.03 18.18 -4.86
CA VAL A 87 3.13 19.25 -5.32
C VAL A 87 3.84 20.60 -5.34
N SER A 88 4.58 20.93 -4.28
CA SER A 88 5.33 22.19 -4.17
C SER A 88 6.42 22.33 -5.24
N VAL A 89 7.19 21.27 -5.49
CA VAL A 89 8.23 21.23 -6.52
C VAL A 89 7.62 21.39 -7.90
N ILE A 90 6.53 20.67 -8.19
CA ILE A 90 5.84 20.77 -9.48
C ILE A 90 5.28 22.16 -9.69
N ASN A 91 4.69 22.77 -8.66
CA ASN A 91 4.18 24.13 -8.75
C ASN A 91 5.29 25.15 -9.04
N LYS A 92 6.48 24.96 -8.45
CA LYS A 92 7.67 25.80 -8.73
C LYS A 92 8.26 25.59 -10.13
N VAL A 93 8.43 24.34 -10.56
CA VAL A 93 9.09 24.01 -11.85
C VAL A 93 8.19 24.34 -13.05
N SER A 94 6.88 24.13 -12.91
CA SER A 94 5.90 24.42 -13.96
C SER A 94 5.47 25.89 -14.03
N GLY A 95 5.84 26.70 -13.04
CA GLY A 95 5.37 28.08 -12.91
C GLY A 95 3.87 28.21 -12.62
N GLY A 96 3.18 27.14 -12.18
CA GLY A 96 1.77 27.22 -11.76
C GLY A 96 0.79 26.20 -12.34
N TRP A 97 1.20 24.95 -12.63
CA TRP A 97 0.30 23.90 -13.15
C TRP A 97 -0.81 23.39 -12.22
N LEU A 98 -0.75 23.74 -10.93
CA LEU A 98 -1.76 23.34 -9.93
C LEU A 98 -2.26 24.55 -9.13
N ALA A 99 -1.77 25.75 -9.45
CA ALA A 99 -2.12 27.00 -8.78
C ALA A 99 -3.32 27.70 -9.42
N ASN A 100 -3.66 27.37 -10.67
CA ASN A 100 -4.84 27.91 -11.32
C ASN A 100 -6.06 27.05 -11.01
N ASN A 101 -7.18 27.67 -10.64
CA ASN A 101 -8.45 27.02 -10.30
C ASN A 101 -9.16 26.41 -11.54
N ASN A 102 -8.43 26.04 -12.60
CA ASN A 102 -8.98 25.57 -13.87
C ASN A 102 -8.37 24.22 -14.27
N LEU A 103 -8.98 23.17 -13.74
CA LEU A 103 -8.60 21.76 -13.88
C LEU A 103 -8.53 21.26 -15.35
N ASN A 104 -9.21 21.93 -16.28
CA ASN A 104 -9.21 21.57 -17.71
C ASN A 104 -7.98 22.11 -18.47
N ARG A 105 -7.34 23.17 -17.98
CA ARG A 105 -6.14 23.77 -18.59
C ARG A 105 -4.83 23.22 -18.01
N ASP A 106 -4.91 22.72 -16.79
CA ASP A 106 -3.78 22.12 -16.10
C ASP A 106 -3.39 20.78 -16.73
N LYS A 107 -2.08 20.56 -16.93
CA LYS A 107 -1.59 19.29 -17.48
C LYS A 107 -1.47 18.22 -16.39
N LEU A 108 -2.61 17.92 -15.77
CA LEU A 108 -2.76 16.89 -14.74
C LEU A 108 -2.22 15.51 -15.18
N ASP A 109 -2.27 15.20 -16.49
CA ASP A 109 -1.75 13.94 -17.06
C ASP A 109 -0.26 13.70 -16.75
N TYR A 110 0.57 14.75 -16.79
CA TYR A 110 2.00 14.62 -16.53
C TYR A 110 2.28 14.47 -15.03
N PHE A 111 1.44 15.06 -14.17
CA PHE A 111 1.49 14.84 -12.72
C PHE A 111 1.18 13.38 -12.39
N TYR A 112 0.14 12.81 -13.02
CA TYR A 112 -0.19 11.39 -12.87
C TYR A 112 0.89 10.46 -13.44
N TRP A 113 1.52 10.81 -14.57
CA TRP A 113 2.65 10.07 -15.13
C TRP A 113 3.89 10.10 -14.22
N LEU A 114 4.18 11.25 -13.60
CA LEU A 114 5.26 11.38 -12.63
C LEU A 114 4.98 10.50 -11.40
N LEU A 115 3.77 10.57 -10.84
CA LEU A 115 3.36 9.70 -9.73
C LEU A 115 3.40 8.22 -10.09
N ALA A 116 3.04 7.86 -11.34
CA ALA A 116 3.17 6.50 -11.84
C ALA A 116 4.63 6.07 -11.90
N GLY A 117 5.53 6.92 -12.41
CA GLY A 117 6.98 6.66 -12.43
C GLY A 117 7.57 6.46 -11.03
N VAL A 118 7.22 7.34 -10.08
CA VAL A 118 7.63 7.20 -8.67
C VAL A 118 7.09 5.91 -8.06
N SER A 119 5.85 5.52 -8.38
CA SER A 119 5.25 4.27 -7.90
C SER A 119 5.97 3.03 -8.45
N VAL A 120 6.33 3.04 -9.74
CA VAL A 120 7.09 1.94 -10.37
C VAL A 120 8.48 1.83 -9.79
N LEU A 121 9.16 2.96 -9.57
CA LEU A 121 10.47 2.99 -8.93
C LEU A 121 10.41 2.46 -7.50
N ASN A 122 9.39 2.86 -6.72
CA ASN A 122 9.16 2.34 -5.38
C ASN A 122 8.94 0.82 -5.38
N PHE A 123 8.13 0.31 -6.30
CA PHE A 123 7.89 -1.12 -6.46
C PHE A 123 9.15 -1.88 -6.88
N GLY A 124 9.95 -1.31 -7.79
CA GLY A 124 11.24 -1.88 -8.18
C GLY A 124 12.20 -1.97 -7.00
N PHE A 125 12.32 -0.90 -6.20
CA PHE A 125 13.15 -0.89 -5.00
C PHE A 125 12.66 -1.93 -3.98
N TYR A 126 11.35 -2.03 -3.77
CA TYR A 126 10.74 -3.06 -2.93
C TYR A 126 11.09 -4.47 -3.40
N LEU A 127 10.99 -4.76 -4.71
CA LEU A 127 11.35 -6.06 -5.27
C LEU A 127 12.84 -6.39 -5.10
N LEU A 128 13.72 -5.40 -5.26
CA LEU A 128 15.16 -5.58 -5.01
C LEU A 128 15.42 -5.92 -3.54
N CYS A 129 14.83 -5.17 -2.61
CA CYS A 129 14.93 -5.46 -1.19
C CYS A 129 14.34 -6.84 -0.85
N ALA A 130 13.18 -7.20 -1.40
CA ALA A 130 12.56 -8.50 -1.20
C ALA A 130 13.40 -9.65 -1.75
N SER A 131 14.07 -9.45 -2.89
CA SER A 131 14.95 -10.45 -3.51
C SER A 131 16.28 -10.60 -2.76
N TRP A 132 16.76 -9.53 -2.12
CA TRP A 132 17.94 -9.58 -1.24
C TRP A 132 17.62 -10.05 0.18
N TYR A 133 16.35 -10.06 0.58
CA TYR A 133 15.94 -10.55 1.88
C TYR A 133 16.02 -12.08 1.93
N LYS A 134 17.07 -12.60 2.58
CA LYS A 134 17.16 -14.03 2.92
C LYS A 134 16.10 -14.36 3.97
N TYR A 135 15.06 -15.08 3.56
CA TYR A 135 14.14 -15.75 4.48
C TYR A 135 14.95 -16.57 5.50
N LYS A 136 14.75 -16.31 6.79
CA LYS A 136 15.11 -17.30 7.80
C LYS A 136 14.25 -18.54 7.51
N LYS A 137 14.90 -19.69 7.32
CA LYS A 137 14.19 -20.96 7.30
C LYS A 137 13.43 -21.05 8.62
N PRO A 138 12.12 -21.37 8.63
CA PRO A 138 11.48 -21.73 9.87
C PRO A 138 12.24 -22.95 10.36
N GLU A 139 13.05 -22.77 11.41
CA GLU A 139 13.49 -23.90 12.20
C GLU A 139 12.19 -24.56 12.65
N LEU A 140 11.95 -25.76 12.10
CA LEU A 140 10.96 -26.68 12.61
C LEU A 140 11.08 -26.60 14.12
N LYS A 141 10.03 -26.06 14.76
CA LYS A 141 9.90 -26.02 16.20
C LYS A 141 9.96 -27.48 16.63
N GLN A 142 11.17 -27.94 16.94
CA GLN A 142 11.42 -29.25 17.48
C GLN A 142 10.73 -29.20 18.84
N GLU A 143 9.62 -29.94 18.93
CA GLU A 143 8.82 -30.07 20.14
C GLU A 143 9.78 -30.33 21.31
N ASP A 144 9.87 -29.37 22.24
CA ASP A 144 10.79 -29.46 23.37
C ASP A 144 10.52 -30.78 24.13
N PRO A 145 11.47 -31.73 24.20
CA PRO A 145 11.26 -33.04 24.85
C PRO A 145 10.92 -32.91 26.35
N ILE A 146 11.12 -31.72 26.92
CA ILE A 146 10.81 -31.37 28.32
C ILE A 146 9.30 -31.36 28.58
N THR A 147 8.46 -31.07 27.57
CA THR A 147 7.00 -31.05 27.75
C THR A 147 6.43 -32.47 27.81
N ASP A 148 6.99 -33.39 27.02
CA ASP A 148 6.58 -34.81 27.01
C ASP A 148 7.10 -35.56 28.25
N GLU A 149 8.30 -35.23 28.74
CA GLU A 149 8.86 -35.84 29.95
C GLU A 149 8.09 -35.41 31.21
N LYS A 150 7.71 -34.12 31.33
CA LYS A 150 6.85 -33.64 32.41
C LYS A 150 5.43 -34.18 32.32
N ALA A 151 4.88 -34.35 31.11
CA ALA A 151 3.58 -34.99 30.92
C ALA A 151 3.63 -36.48 31.34
N LYS A 152 4.71 -37.18 31.02
CA LYS A 152 4.93 -38.57 31.47
C LYS A 152 5.14 -38.67 32.98
N GLU A 153 5.90 -37.78 33.61
CA GLU A 153 6.01 -37.75 35.08
C GLU A 153 4.66 -37.50 35.76
N LEU A 154 3.85 -36.58 35.23
CA LEU A 154 2.51 -36.29 35.74
C LEU A 154 1.54 -37.47 35.55
N LEU A 155 1.66 -38.22 34.44
CA LEU A 155 0.86 -39.42 34.19
C LEU A 155 1.34 -40.65 34.98
N MET A 156 2.63 -40.71 35.37
CA MET A 156 3.16 -41.78 36.22
C MET A 156 2.79 -41.61 37.71
N PHE A 157 2.37 -40.41 38.13
CA PHE A 157 1.99 -40.13 39.52
C PHE A 157 0.51 -40.36 39.84
N ASP A 158 -0.30 -40.74 38.84
CA ASP A 158 -1.74 -40.95 39.01
C ASP A 158 -2.11 -42.46 38.96
N PRO A 159 -2.27 -43.13 40.11
CA PRO A 159 -2.56 -44.57 40.18
C PRO A 159 -3.99 -44.96 39.73
N ASN A 160 -4.78 -44.07 39.14
CA ASN A 160 -6.16 -44.35 38.72
C ASN A 160 -6.48 -44.12 37.23
N TYR A 161 -5.48 -43.93 36.35
CA TYR A 161 -5.75 -43.79 34.90
C TYR A 161 -5.81 -45.14 34.16
N VAL A 162 -6.77 -45.99 34.53
CA VAL A 162 -7.21 -47.13 33.70
C VAL A 162 -8.73 -47.26 33.82
N VAL A 163 -9.47 -46.63 32.91
CA VAL A 163 -10.70 -47.15 32.25
C VAL A 163 -10.82 -46.50 30.88
#